data_AF-A0A961L6F9-F1
#
_entry.id   AF-A0A961L6F9-F1
#
_cell.length_a   1.000
_cell.length_b   1.000
_cell.length_c   1.000
_cell.angle_alpha   90.00
_cell.angle_beta   90.00
_cell.angle_gamma   90.00
#
_symmetry.space_group_name_H-M   'P 1'
#
loop_
_entity.id
_entity.type
_entity.pdbx_description
1 polymer ?
#
loop_
_entity_poly.entity_id
_entity_poly.type
_entity_poly.pdbx_seq_one_letter_code
_entity_poly.pdbx_strand_id
1 'polypeptide(L)'
;MPDTPDTPARPARRLDTAKLRQARVAGWVLMGLAVMVALVFARDSAGTAVFRLSRPNDPLALPDLVVAAAPYNYFAAALLAFLGARQFMRGGMRWTSLSLGLGLFIAVTAFLVWATAGKAFSLTGMLQATVVRAVPIALGGLAGVLSERVAVVNIAIEGMLLAGAFTGALIGSLLGGWGGLAAAVAMGGVFGFILAALVVTYRVDQIIAGVVINLFVLGVTSYVSSQVYQEYRFLNNAPVFAPVKIPLLGDLPVIGPVLFNQNLFVYGAMVMVAVAT
;
A
#
# COMPACT_ATOMS: atom_id res chain seq x y z
N MET A 1 -48.39 48.69 14.14
CA MET A 1 -47.60 47.56 14.66
C MET A 1 -46.51 47.28 13.65
N PRO A 2 -45.25 47.67 13.90
CA PRO A 2 -44.16 47.47 12.94
C PRO A 2 -43.46 46.12 13.15
N ASP A 3 -43.08 45.52 12.03
CA ASP A 3 -42.24 44.33 11.88
C ASP A 3 -40.87 44.48 12.58
N THR A 4 -40.42 43.40 13.24
CA THR A 4 -39.00 43.20 13.56
C THR A 4 -38.52 41.91 12.88
N PRO A 5 -37.45 41.94 12.09
CA PRO A 5 -36.97 40.76 11.36
C PRO A 5 -36.23 39.79 12.29
N ASP A 6 -36.56 38.50 12.20
CA ASP A 6 -35.80 37.40 12.80
C ASP A 6 -34.37 37.38 12.24
N THR A 7 -33.39 37.77 13.05
CA THR A 7 -31.97 37.54 12.76
C THR A 7 -31.61 36.08 13.07
N PRO A 8 -31.14 35.27 12.09
CA PRO A 8 -30.67 33.92 12.39
C PRO A 8 -29.37 33.96 13.21
N ALA A 9 -29.37 33.28 14.36
CA ALA A 9 -28.23 33.17 15.26
C ALA A 9 -27.03 32.48 14.57
N ARG A 10 -25.84 33.11 14.70
CA ARG A 10 -24.57 32.74 14.03
C ARG A 10 -24.10 31.30 14.33
N PRO A 11 -23.74 30.48 13.33
CA PRO A 11 -23.15 29.14 13.53
C PRO A 11 -21.63 29.13 13.83
N ALA A 12 -21.04 30.21 14.36
CA ALA A 12 -19.58 30.36 14.42
C ALA A 12 -18.88 29.59 15.58
N ARG A 13 -19.55 29.33 16.72
CA ARG A 13 -18.88 28.89 17.96
C ARG A 13 -18.55 27.39 18.04
N ARG A 14 -19.24 26.52 17.30
CA ARG A 14 -19.02 25.05 17.36
C ARG A 14 -17.82 24.57 16.52
N LEU A 15 -17.44 25.34 15.51
CA LEU A 15 -16.31 24.98 14.64
C LEU A 15 -14.96 25.11 15.37
N ASP A 16 -14.83 26.02 16.35
CA ASP A 16 -13.54 26.29 17.01
C ASP A 16 -13.15 25.25 18.08
N THR A 17 -14.11 24.64 18.76
CA THR A 17 -13.84 23.64 19.82
C THR A 17 -13.35 22.30 19.24
N ALA A 18 -13.95 21.83 18.14
CA ALA A 18 -13.52 20.63 17.44
C ALA A 18 -12.09 20.77 16.90
N LYS A 19 -11.74 21.96 16.41
CA LYS A 19 -10.44 22.27 15.83
C LYS A 19 -9.33 22.36 16.90
N LEU A 20 -9.62 22.95 18.05
CA LEU A 20 -8.71 22.95 19.21
C LEU A 20 -8.49 21.52 19.75
N ARG A 21 -9.55 20.70 19.75
CA ARG A 21 -9.43 19.27 20.11
C ARG A 21 -8.52 18.52 19.13
N GLN A 22 -8.67 18.74 17.83
CA GLN A 22 -7.82 18.13 16.81
C GLN A 22 -6.33 18.50 16.99
N ALA A 23 -6.03 19.77 17.24
CA ALA A 23 -4.65 20.22 17.50
C ALA A 23 -4.07 19.58 18.77
N ARG A 24 -4.85 19.47 19.85
CA ARG A 24 -4.42 18.80 21.09
C ARG A 24 -4.19 17.30 20.90
N VAL A 25 -5.08 16.61 20.19
CA VAL A 25 -4.93 15.19 19.87
C VAL A 25 -3.67 14.98 19.03
N ALA A 26 -3.45 15.80 18.00
CA ALA A 26 -2.26 15.73 17.18
C ALA A 26 -0.97 15.96 17.98
N GLY A 27 -0.98 16.94 18.90
CA GLY A 27 0.13 17.16 19.83
C GLY A 27 0.43 15.94 20.70
N TRP A 28 -0.61 15.29 21.26
CA TRP A 28 -0.46 14.06 22.04
C TRP A 28 0.08 12.90 21.22
N VAL A 29 -0.39 12.74 19.97
CA VAL A 29 0.11 11.70 19.05
C VAL A 29 1.59 11.91 18.77
N LEU A 30 2.02 13.12 18.44
CA LEU A 30 3.43 13.42 18.16
C LEU A 30 4.33 13.23 19.39
N MET A 31 3.85 13.64 20.57
CA MET A 31 4.58 13.39 21.83
C MET A 31 4.66 11.89 22.14
N GLY A 32 3.59 11.14 21.91
CA GLY A 32 3.60 9.67 22.06
C GLY A 32 4.60 9.01 21.12
N LEU A 33 4.63 9.42 19.85
CA LEU A 33 5.63 8.96 18.88
C LEU A 33 7.04 9.34 19.31
N ALA A 34 7.26 10.56 19.81
CA ALA A 34 8.56 11.00 20.30
C ALA A 34 9.08 10.11 21.44
N VAL A 35 8.24 9.82 22.43
CA VAL A 35 8.57 8.95 23.56
C VAL A 35 8.85 7.52 23.08
N MET A 36 8.01 6.99 22.19
CA MET A 36 8.20 5.66 21.59
C MET A 36 9.54 5.59 20.84
N VAL A 37 9.86 6.57 19.99
CA VAL A 37 11.14 6.62 19.26
C VAL A 37 12.32 6.72 20.23
N ALA A 38 12.24 7.54 21.27
CA ALA A 38 13.33 7.69 22.24
C ALA A 38 13.57 6.44 23.08
N LEU A 39 12.51 5.75 23.51
CA LEU A 39 12.60 4.61 24.43
C LEU A 39 12.79 3.28 23.72
N VAL A 40 12.16 3.08 22.56
CA VAL A 40 12.20 1.82 21.81
C VAL A 40 13.26 1.88 20.72
N PHE A 41 13.22 2.90 19.86
CA PHE A 41 14.12 2.94 18.70
C PHE A 41 15.52 3.39 19.06
N ALA A 42 15.68 4.44 19.85
CA ALA A 42 17.01 5.01 20.09
C ALA A 42 17.87 4.16 21.04
N ARG A 43 17.27 3.52 22.05
CA ARG A 43 18.00 2.72 23.05
C ARG A 43 18.62 1.44 22.47
N ASP A 44 17.91 0.77 21.57
CA ASP A 44 18.33 -0.52 21.00
C ASP A 44 19.06 -0.39 19.63
N SER A 45 19.40 0.83 19.20
CA SER A 45 20.03 1.11 17.90
C SER A 45 21.55 1.28 17.97
N ALA A 46 22.29 0.27 18.44
CA ALA A 46 23.75 0.33 18.40
C ALA A 46 24.31 0.17 16.97
N GLY A 47 25.29 0.99 16.61
CA GLY A 47 25.99 0.90 15.31
C GLY A 47 25.46 1.85 14.23
N THR A 48 25.80 1.54 12.98
CA THR A 48 25.42 2.32 11.80
C THR A 48 24.32 1.61 11.01
N ALA A 49 23.40 2.38 10.46
CA ALA A 49 22.42 1.96 9.49
C ALA A 49 22.92 2.34 8.09
N VAL A 50 23.01 1.36 7.18
CA VAL A 50 23.52 1.59 5.82
C VAL A 50 22.40 1.39 4.81
N PHE A 51 22.00 2.46 4.12
CA PHE A 51 21.00 2.44 3.06
C PHE A 51 21.67 2.51 1.68
N ARG A 52 21.62 1.41 0.93
CA ARG A 52 22.17 1.36 -0.43
C ARG A 52 21.20 2.01 -1.42
N LEU A 53 21.68 3.05 -2.10
CA LEU A 53 20.89 3.86 -3.03
C LEU A 53 21.07 3.44 -4.49
N SER A 54 22.14 2.73 -4.84
CA SER A 54 22.35 2.18 -6.17
C SER A 54 22.51 0.67 -6.13
N ARG A 55 22.19 0.03 -7.26
CA ARG A 55 22.44 -1.40 -7.49
C ARG A 55 23.81 -1.59 -8.12
N PRO A 56 24.39 -2.81 -8.05
CA PRO A 56 25.69 -3.10 -8.65
C PRO A 56 25.78 -2.79 -10.16
N ASN A 57 24.65 -2.84 -10.87
CA ASN A 57 24.58 -2.65 -12.33
C ASN A 57 23.97 -1.31 -12.73
N ASP A 58 23.79 -0.36 -11.80
CA ASP A 58 23.22 0.95 -12.14
C ASP A 58 24.25 1.81 -12.90
N PRO A 59 23.85 2.55 -13.96
CA PRO A 59 24.77 3.39 -14.74
C PRO A 59 25.44 4.47 -13.90
N LEU A 60 24.75 4.95 -12.86
CA LEU A 60 25.22 5.94 -11.91
C LEU A 60 25.21 5.33 -10.49
N ALA A 61 26.39 4.99 -9.99
CA ALA A 61 26.54 4.51 -8.61
C ALA A 61 26.42 5.69 -7.64
N LEU A 62 25.42 5.64 -6.75
CA LEU A 62 25.27 6.59 -5.67
C LEU A 62 25.98 6.06 -4.41
N PRO A 63 26.65 6.93 -3.63
CA PRO A 63 27.25 6.51 -2.37
C PRO A 63 26.17 6.02 -1.41
N ASP A 64 26.52 4.99 -0.63
CA ASP A 64 25.65 4.46 0.41
C ASP A 64 25.37 5.53 1.47
N LEU A 65 24.11 5.67 1.86
CA LEU A 65 23.71 6.58 2.93
C LEU A 65 23.96 5.89 4.27
N VAL A 66 25.03 6.29 4.95
CA VAL A 66 25.41 5.76 6.27
C VAL A 66 24.93 6.71 7.35
N VAL A 67 24.10 6.21 8.26
CA VAL A 67 23.51 6.98 9.37
C VAL A 67 23.87 6.31 10.69
N ALA A 68 24.40 7.08 11.63
CA ALA A 68 24.61 6.59 12.99
C ALA A 68 23.25 6.42 13.69
N ALA A 69 22.88 5.18 14.04
CA ALA A 69 21.49 4.84 14.29
C ALA A 69 20.94 5.45 15.60
N ALA A 70 21.63 5.25 16.73
CA ALA A 70 21.27 5.86 18.01
C ALA A 70 21.16 7.40 17.98
N PRO A 71 22.19 8.17 17.56
CA PRO A 71 22.09 9.63 17.58
C PRO A 71 21.02 10.17 16.62
N TYR A 72 20.82 9.53 15.46
CA TYR A 72 19.74 9.90 14.56
C TYR A 72 18.36 9.69 15.20
N ASN A 73 18.13 8.56 15.87
CA ASN A 73 16.84 8.27 16.50
C ASN A 73 16.56 9.18 17.70
N TYR A 74 17.57 9.56 18.50
CA TYR A 74 17.40 10.58 19.54
C TYR A 74 17.07 11.95 18.94
N PHE A 75 17.73 12.33 17.85
CA PHE A 75 17.44 13.57 17.14
C PHE A 75 16.01 13.59 16.56
N ALA A 76 15.59 12.48 15.93
CA ALA A 76 14.24 12.32 15.42
C ALA A 76 13.19 12.41 16.54
N ALA A 77 13.43 11.78 17.69
CA ALA A 77 12.57 11.90 18.87
C ALA A 77 12.47 13.34 19.37
N ALA A 78 13.59 14.06 19.43
CA ALA A 78 13.60 15.47 19.84
C ALA A 78 12.79 16.36 18.88
N LEU A 79 12.91 16.13 17.56
CA LEU A 79 12.09 16.83 16.56
C LEU A 79 10.60 16.53 16.70
N LEU A 80 10.23 15.27 16.93
CA LEU A 80 8.83 14.89 17.17
C LEU A 80 8.27 15.55 18.43
N ALA A 81 9.04 15.56 19.51
CA ALA A 81 8.67 16.24 20.75
C ALA A 81 8.51 17.75 20.53
N PHE A 82 9.40 18.36 19.76
CA PHE A 82 9.31 19.78 19.40
C PHE A 82 8.05 20.07 18.57
N LEU A 83 7.74 19.25 17.56
CA LEU A 83 6.53 19.41 16.75
C LEU A 83 5.26 19.23 17.60
N GLY A 84 5.24 18.25 18.51
CA GLY A 84 4.16 18.03 19.47
C GLY A 84 3.97 19.22 20.42
N ALA A 85 5.05 19.69 21.05
CA ALA A 85 5.04 20.85 21.95
C ALA A 85 4.59 22.13 21.24
N ARG A 86 5.11 22.39 20.03
CA ARG A 86 4.70 23.53 19.19
C ARG A 86 3.20 23.50 18.89
N GLN A 87 2.62 22.31 18.70
CA GLN A 87 1.21 22.16 18.38
C GLN A 87 0.30 22.53 19.57
N PHE A 88 0.75 22.27 20.80
CA PHE A 88 0.08 22.76 22.00
C PHE A 88 0.19 24.28 22.17
N MET A 89 1.36 24.86 21.88
CA MET A 89 1.62 26.28 22.09
C MET A 89 0.96 27.20 21.05
N ARG A 90 0.96 26.82 19.76
CA ARG A 90 0.57 27.72 18.67
C ARG A 90 -0.78 27.44 18.03
N GLY A 91 -1.48 26.35 18.39
CA GLY A 91 -2.87 26.06 17.95
C GLY A 91 -3.11 26.16 16.44
N GLY A 92 -2.06 26.11 15.61
CA GLY A 92 -2.07 26.63 14.26
C GLY A 92 -2.75 25.67 13.28
N MET A 93 -4.04 25.87 13.04
CA MET A 93 -4.92 25.13 12.13
C MET A 93 -4.25 24.64 10.83
N ARG A 94 -3.62 25.55 10.09
CA ARG A 94 -3.03 25.28 8.77
C ARG A 94 -1.78 24.41 8.84
N TRP A 95 -1.13 24.40 10.00
CA TRP A 95 0.12 23.67 10.23
C TRP A 95 -0.10 22.33 10.92
N THR A 96 -1.31 22.04 11.42
CA THR A 96 -1.63 20.76 12.07
C THR A 96 -1.51 19.56 11.11
N SER A 97 -2.05 19.65 9.90
CA SER A 97 -1.90 18.56 8.93
C SER A 97 -0.45 18.40 8.48
N LEU A 98 0.28 19.52 8.35
CA LEU A 98 1.70 19.51 7.97
C LEU A 98 2.57 18.92 9.09
N SER A 99 2.33 19.27 10.36
CA SER A 99 3.09 18.75 11.50
C SER A 99 2.85 17.26 11.71
N LEU A 100 1.62 16.78 11.49
CA LEU A 100 1.32 15.35 11.50
C LEU A 100 1.99 14.62 10.34
N GLY A 101 1.92 15.16 9.12
CA GLY A 101 2.59 14.56 7.96
C GLY A 101 4.11 14.50 8.12
N LEU A 102 4.72 15.61 8.56
CA LEU A 102 6.15 15.68 8.85
C LEU A 102 6.54 14.78 10.02
N GLY A 103 5.71 14.73 11.07
CA GLY A 103 5.95 13.86 12.21
C GLY A 103 5.85 12.38 11.85
N LEU A 104 4.87 11.99 11.03
CA LEU A 104 4.78 10.63 10.51
C LEU A 104 6.02 10.30 9.67
N PHE A 105 6.46 11.22 8.80
CA PHE A 105 7.67 11.04 8.00
C PHE A 105 8.90 10.83 8.89
N ILE A 106 9.11 11.66 9.92
CA ILE A 106 10.22 11.51 10.88
C ILE A 106 10.11 10.19 11.65
N ALA A 107 8.90 9.79 12.06
CA ALA A 107 8.70 8.52 12.75
C ALA A 107 9.03 7.32 11.86
N VAL A 108 8.66 7.38 10.57
CA VAL A 108 9.01 6.35 9.58
C VAL A 108 10.51 6.29 9.34
N THR A 109 11.20 7.42 9.19
CA THR A 109 12.65 7.40 9.01
C THR A 109 13.39 6.90 10.26
N ALA A 110 12.93 7.27 11.46
CA ALA A 110 13.46 6.74 12.72
C ALA A 110 13.24 5.23 12.83
N PHE A 111 12.06 4.74 12.46
CA PHE A 111 11.77 3.31 12.39
C PHE A 111 12.70 2.60 11.40
N LEU A 112 12.91 3.16 10.20
CA LEU A 112 13.80 2.57 9.19
C LEU A 112 15.25 2.52 9.68
N VAL A 113 15.74 3.57 10.33
CA VAL A 113 17.10 3.62 10.89
C VAL A 113 17.27 2.61 12.02
N TRP A 114 16.29 2.48 12.93
CA TRP A 114 16.30 1.42 13.95
C TRP A 114 16.26 0.02 13.33
N ALA A 115 15.34 -0.21 12.38
CA ALA A 115 15.17 -1.51 11.74
C ALA A 115 16.39 -1.96 10.93
N THR A 116 17.25 -1.02 10.54
CA THR A 116 18.50 -1.26 9.79
C THR A 116 19.77 -1.03 10.62
N ALA A 117 19.64 -0.80 11.93
CA ALA A 117 20.79 -0.63 12.82
C ALA A 117 21.69 -1.88 12.77
N GLY A 118 22.98 -1.67 12.52
CA GLY A 118 24.00 -2.73 12.43
C GLY A 118 23.95 -3.56 11.15
N LYS A 119 23.13 -3.18 10.15
CA LYS A 119 22.96 -3.91 8.89
C LYS A 119 22.95 -2.95 7.69
N ALA A 120 23.13 -3.53 6.51
CA ALA A 120 22.97 -2.83 5.24
C ALA A 120 21.72 -3.32 4.51
N PHE A 121 20.96 -2.39 3.95
CA PHE A 121 19.72 -2.68 3.26
C PHE A 121 19.58 -1.84 1.97
N SER A 122 19.01 -2.42 0.90
CA SER A 122 18.86 -1.74 -0.41
C SER A 122 17.57 -0.93 -0.50
N LEU A 123 17.65 0.38 -0.22
CA LEU A 123 16.49 1.28 -0.25
C LEU A 123 15.75 1.21 -1.59
N THR A 124 16.50 1.17 -2.70
CA THR A 124 15.93 1.04 -4.05
C THR A 124 15.27 -0.30 -4.31
N GLY A 125 15.83 -1.39 -3.78
CA GLY A 125 15.22 -2.71 -3.84
C GLY A 125 13.89 -2.75 -3.07
N MET A 126 13.84 -2.16 -1.87
CA MET A 126 12.61 -2.04 -1.08
C MET A 126 11.54 -1.26 -1.81
N LEU A 127 11.88 -0.07 -2.31
CA LEU A 127 10.92 0.78 -3.01
C LEU A 127 10.39 0.09 -4.26
N GLN A 128 11.25 -0.58 -5.03
CA GLN A 128 10.82 -1.36 -6.19
C GLN A 128 9.88 -2.50 -5.77
N ALA A 129 10.25 -3.27 -4.74
CA ALA A 129 9.42 -4.37 -4.24
C ALA A 129 8.07 -3.89 -3.71
N THR A 130 8.03 -2.73 -3.04
CA THR A 130 6.79 -2.09 -2.57
C THR A 130 5.87 -1.78 -3.74
N VAL A 131 6.38 -1.17 -4.82
CA VAL A 131 5.58 -0.87 -6.01
C VAL A 131 5.00 -2.15 -6.61
N VAL A 132 5.82 -3.19 -6.81
CA VAL A 132 5.37 -4.47 -7.37
C VAL A 132 4.31 -5.14 -6.48
N ARG A 133 4.50 -5.15 -5.16
CA ARG A 133 3.56 -5.75 -4.21
C ARG A 133 2.27 -4.94 -4.03
N ALA A 134 2.30 -3.65 -4.29
CA ALA A 134 1.11 -2.80 -4.26
C ALA A 134 0.17 -3.07 -5.45
N VAL A 135 0.68 -3.60 -6.58
CA VAL A 135 -0.12 -3.81 -7.80
C VAL A 135 -1.37 -4.68 -7.58
N PRO A 136 -1.30 -5.88 -6.97
CA PRO A 136 -2.49 -6.70 -6.77
C PRO A 136 -3.54 -6.00 -5.90
N ILE A 137 -3.10 -5.24 -4.89
CA ILE A 137 -3.97 -4.48 -4.00
C ILE A 137 -4.65 -3.34 -4.78
N ALA A 138 -3.89 -2.60 -5.60
CA ALA A 138 -4.43 -1.53 -6.42
C ALA A 138 -5.44 -2.04 -7.46
N LEU A 139 -5.13 -3.14 -8.15
CA LEU A 139 -6.04 -3.78 -9.11
C LEU A 139 -7.29 -4.34 -8.42
N GLY A 140 -7.15 -4.91 -7.22
CA GLY A 140 -8.29 -5.32 -6.40
C GLY A 140 -9.18 -4.13 -6.01
N GLY A 141 -8.57 -3.04 -5.53
CA GLY A 141 -9.30 -1.81 -5.23
C GLY A 141 -10.06 -1.26 -6.45
N LEU A 142 -9.43 -1.24 -7.63
CA LEU A 142 -10.09 -0.84 -8.88
C LEU A 142 -11.27 -1.73 -9.24
N ALA A 143 -11.14 -3.05 -9.14
CA ALA A 143 -12.24 -3.96 -9.40
C ALA A 143 -13.42 -3.72 -8.44
N GLY A 144 -13.15 -3.37 -7.18
CA GLY A 144 -14.16 -2.90 -6.22
C GLY A 144 -14.87 -1.63 -6.69
N VAL A 145 -14.11 -0.58 -7.00
CA VAL A 145 -14.66 0.70 -7.49
C VAL A 145 -15.50 0.52 -8.76
N LEU A 146 -15.07 -0.32 -9.70
CA LEU A 146 -15.82 -0.61 -10.92
C LEU A 146 -17.11 -1.38 -10.64
N SER A 147 -17.11 -2.30 -9.67
CA SER A 147 -18.31 -3.07 -9.29
C SER A 147 -19.34 -2.19 -8.58
N GLU A 148 -18.88 -1.26 -7.73
CA GLU A 148 -19.77 -0.32 -7.04
C GLU A 148 -20.50 0.62 -8.00
N ARG A 149 -19.91 0.96 -9.16
CA ARG A 149 -20.58 1.77 -10.21
C ARG A 149 -21.83 1.10 -10.76
N VAL A 150 -21.96 -0.23 -10.67
CA VAL A 150 -23.15 -0.99 -11.08
C VAL A 150 -23.98 -1.48 -9.89
N ALA A 151 -23.80 -0.87 -8.71
CA ALA A 151 -24.50 -1.20 -7.46
C ALA A 151 -24.28 -2.65 -6.98
N VAL A 152 -23.13 -3.25 -7.30
CA VAL A 152 -22.72 -4.57 -6.81
C VAL A 152 -21.46 -4.43 -5.97
N VAL A 153 -21.56 -4.74 -4.67
CA VAL A 153 -20.40 -4.79 -3.79
C VAL A 153 -19.69 -6.13 -3.98
N ASN A 154 -18.47 -6.11 -4.51
CA ASN A 154 -17.72 -7.33 -4.81
C ASN A 154 -16.96 -7.86 -3.59
N ILE A 155 -17.68 -8.56 -2.71
CA ILE A 155 -17.10 -9.21 -1.51
C ILE A 155 -16.28 -10.47 -1.88
N ALA A 156 -16.49 -11.04 -3.07
CA ALA A 156 -15.78 -12.24 -3.56
C ALA A 156 -14.37 -11.96 -4.13
N ILE A 157 -13.84 -10.75 -3.97
CA ILE A 157 -12.63 -10.33 -4.68
C ILE A 157 -11.38 -11.12 -4.28
N GLU A 158 -11.26 -11.51 -3.01
CA GLU A 158 -10.15 -12.34 -2.52
C GLU A 158 -10.14 -13.72 -3.20
N GLY A 159 -11.31 -14.34 -3.33
CA GLY A 159 -11.50 -15.58 -4.07
C GLY A 159 -11.19 -15.39 -5.56
N MET A 160 -11.64 -14.31 -6.19
CA MET A 160 -11.31 -14.06 -7.61
C MET A 160 -9.79 -13.94 -7.84
N LEU A 161 -9.09 -13.22 -6.95
CA LEU A 161 -7.63 -13.09 -6.99
C LEU A 161 -6.94 -14.45 -6.79
N LEU A 162 -7.41 -15.25 -5.82
CA LEU A 162 -6.86 -16.57 -5.54
C LEU A 162 -7.07 -17.55 -6.70
N ALA A 163 -8.27 -17.59 -7.27
CA ALA A 163 -8.59 -18.41 -8.43
C ALA A 163 -7.76 -17.99 -9.66
N GLY A 164 -7.62 -16.68 -9.91
CA GLY A 164 -6.78 -16.15 -10.97
C GLY A 164 -5.31 -16.50 -10.78
N ALA A 165 -4.77 -16.36 -9.57
CA ALA A 165 -3.39 -16.72 -9.25
C ALA A 165 -3.12 -18.22 -9.43
N PHE A 166 -4.02 -19.07 -8.91
CA PHE A 166 -3.90 -20.52 -9.03
C PHE A 166 -3.93 -20.97 -10.50
N THR A 167 -4.96 -20.57 -11.24
CA THR A 167 -5.12 -20.95 -12.65
C THR A 167 -4.02 -20.34 -13.53
N GLY A 168 -3.60 -19.11 -13.23
CA GLY A 168 -2.52 -18.43 -13.93
C GLY A 168 -1.16 -19.13 -13.74
N ALA A 169 -0.86 -19.61 -12.53
CA ALA A 169 0.35 -20.40 -12.28
C ALA A 169 0.30 -21.76 -12.99
N LEU A 170 -0.82 -22.47 -12.90
CA LEU A 170 -1.01 -23.78 -13.52
C LEU A 170 -0.88 -23.71 -15.05
N ILE A 171 -1.69 -22.86 -15.68
CA ILE A 171 -1.70 -22.72 -17.14
C ILE A 171 -0.45 -22.01 -17.63
N GLY A 172 0.09 -21.06 -16.86
CA GLY A 172 1.34 -20.38 -17.18
C GLY A 172 2.55 -21.33 -17.23
N SER A 173 2.56 -22.36 -16.39
CA SER A 173 3.59 -23.40 -16.40
C SER A 173 3.49 -24.32 -17.62
N LEU A 174 2.29 -24.47 -18.21
CA LEU A 174 2.04 -25.33 -19.37
C LEU A 174 2.18 -24.60 -20.70
N LEU A 175 1.60 -23.40 -20.81
CA LEU A 175 1.44 -22.65 -22.06
C LEU A 175 2.30 -21.37 -22.11
N GLY A 176 3.06 -21.09 -21.05
CA GLY A 176 3.84 -19.86 -20.91
C GLY A 176 3.04 -18.70 -20.31
N GLY A 177 3.76 -17.63 -19.94
CA GLY A 177 3.23 -16.54 -19.10
C GLY A 177 2.00 -15.85 -19.69
N TRP A 178 1.93 -15.70 -21.01
CA TRP A 178 0.77 -15.14 -21.70
C TRP A 178 -0.47 -16.05 -21.64
N GLY A 179 -0.28 -17.36 -21.75
CA GLY A 179 -1.36 -18.34 -21.55
C GLY A 179 -1.88 -18.33 -20.11
N GLY A 180 -0.96 -18.25 -19.13
CA GLY A 180 -1.30 -18.07 -17.72
C GLY A 180 -2.07 -16.78 -17.46
N LEU A 181 -1.65 -15.66 -18.05
CA LEU A 181 -2.33 -14.37 -17.93
C LEU A 181 -3.77 -14.43 -18.49
N ALA A 182 -3.93 -14.96 -19.70
CA ALA A 182 -5.25 -15.10 -20.32
C ALA A 182 -6.18 -15.98 -19.49
N ALA A 183 -5.66 -17.12 -18.98
CA ALA A 183 -6.41 -18.02 -18.13
C ALA A 183 -6.78 -17.39 -16.77
N ALA A 184 -5.88 -16.62 -16.16
CA ALA A 184 -6.15 -15.89 -14.92
C ALA A 184 -7.27 -14.85 -15.09
N VAL A 185 -7.23 -14.07 -16.18
CA VAL A 185 -8.28 -13.08 -16.51
C VAL A 185 -9.62 -13.78 -16.75
N ALA A 186 -9.62 -14.87 -17.52
CA ALA A 186 -10.82 -15.66 -17.76
C ALA A 186 -11.41 -16.22 -16.46
N MET A 187 -10.58 -16.77 -15.56
CA MET A 187 -11.02 -17.32 -14.28
C MET A 187 -11.62 -16.24 -13.36
N GLY A 188 -10.99 -15.06 -13.30
CA GLY A 188 -11.55 -13.91 -12.59
C GLY A 188 -12.91 -13.49 -13.17
N GLY A 189 -13.02 -13.45 -14.49
CA GLY A 189 -14.27 -13.16 -15.20
C GLY A 189 -15.37 -14.20 -14.92
N VAL A 190 -15.03 -15.48 -14.85
CA VAL A 190 -15.98 -16.56 -14.50
C VAL A 190 -16.54 -16.37 -13.10
N PHE A 191 -15.70 -16.12 -12.09
CA PHE A 191 -16.20 -15.87 -10.74
C PHE A 191 -16.94 -14.53 -10.60
N GLY A 192 -16.53 -13.50 -11.34
CA GLY A 192 -17.28 -12.25 -11.46
C GLY A 192 -18.67 -12.45 -12.06
N PHE A 193 -18.76 -13.27 -13.10
CA PHE A 193 -20.03 -13.65 -13.73
C PHE A 193 -20.92 -14.46 -12.77
N ILE A 194 -20.35 -15.43 -12.04
CA ILE A 194 -21.08 -16.21 -11.03
C ILE A 194 -21.64 -15.28 -9.94
N LEU A 195 -20.82 -14.36 -9.41
CA LEU A 195 -21.27 -13.39 -8.43
C LEU A 195 -22.42 -12.53 -9.00
N ALA A 196 -22.24 -11.99 -10.20
CA ALA A 196 -23.27 -11.18 -10.86
C ALA A 196 -24.56 -11.98 -11.10
N ALA A 197 -24.49 -13.24 -11.51
CA ALA A 197 -25.66 -14.09 -11.67
C ALA A 197 -26.39 -14.28 -10.34
N LEU A 198 -25.68 -14.63 -9.27
CA LEU A 198 -26.25 -14.83 -7.93
C LEU A 198 -26.92 -13.56 -7.38
N VAL A 199 -26.26 -12.43 -7.52
CA VAL A 199 -26.73 -11.15 -6.96
C VAL A 199 -27.83 -10.52 -7.82
N VAL A 200 -27.62 -10.43 -9.13
CA VAL A 200 -28.51 -9.69 -10.04
C VAL A 200 -29.70 -10.55 -10.47
N THR A 201 -29.47 -11.81 -10.85
CA THR A 201 -30.54 -12.69 -11.36
C THR A 201 -31.27 -13.37 -10.21
N TYR A 202 -30.53 -13.99 -9.30
CA TYR A 202 -31.11 -14.77 -8.19
C TYR A 202 -31.39 -13.96 -6.93
N ARG A 203 -31.04 -12.67 -6.89
CA ARG A 203 -31.29 -11.75 -5.77
C ARG A 203 -30.76 -12.27 -4.43
N VAL A 204 -29.65 -13.01 -4.46
CA VAL A 204 -28.94 -13.44 -3.26
C VAL A 204 -28.26 -12.23 -2.63
N ASP A 205 -28.20 -12.20 -1.30
CA ASP A 205 -27.44 -11.20 -0.56
C ASP A 205 -25.95 -11.19 -0.99
N GLN A 206 -25.43 -10.00 -1.28
CA GLN A 206 -24.08 -9.80 -1.83
C GLN A 206 -22.98 -10.26 -0.88
N ILE A 207 -23.19 -10.12 0.43
CA ILE A 207 -22.23 -10.53 1.45
C ILE A 207 -22.21 -12.05 1.53
N ILE A 208 -23.38 -12.69 1.58
CA ILE A 208 -23.48 -14.16 1.66
C ILE A 208 -22.89 -14.79 0.39
N ALA A 209 -23.28 -14.32 -0.79
CA ALA A 209 -22.73 -14.83 -2.06
C ALA A 209 -21.20 -14.66 -2.12
N GLY A 210 -20.70 -13.50 -1.69
CA GLY A 210 -19.27 -13.21 -1.66
C GLY A 210 -18.48 -14.14 -0.75
N VAL A 211 -18.94 -14.33 0.48
CA VAL A 211 -18.31 -15.24 1.45
C VAL A 211 -18.30 -16.68 0.94
N VAL A 212 -19.41 -17.15 0.37
CA VAL A 212 -19.50 -18.51 -0.19
C VAL A 212 -18.51 -18.69 -1.33
N ILE A 213 -18.39 -17.74 -2.25
CA ILE A 213 -17.41 -17.81 -3.35
C ILE A 213 -15.98 -17.84 -2.81
N ASN A 214 -15.64 -16.98 -1.85
CA ASN A 214 -14.29 -16.97 -1.25
C ASN A 214 -13.95 -18.31 -0.59
N LEU A 215 -14.86 -18.86 0.21
CA LEU A 215 -14.67 -20.15 0.88
C LEU A 215 -14.58 -21.31 -0.13
N PHE A 216 -15.42 -21.28 -1.16
CA PHE A 216 -15.40 -22.28 -2.22
C PHE A 216 -14.07 -22.26 -2.97
N VAL A 217 -13.62 -21.09 -3.43
CA VAL A 217 -12.33 -20.96 -4.13
C VAL A 217 -11.19 -21.38 -3.23
N LEU A 218 -11.17 -20.93 -1.98
CA LEU A 218 -10.14 -21.32 -1.02
C LEU A 218 -10.07 -22.84 -0.84
N GLY A 219 -11.22 -23.49 -0.66
CA GLY A 219 -11.30 -24.94 -0.52
C GLY A 219 -10.83 -25.68 -1.77
N VAL A 220 -11.33 -25.30 -2.94
CA VAL A 220 -10.98 -25.93 -4.23
C VAL A 220 -9.50 -25.74 -4.55
N THR A 221 -8.99 -24.51 -4.47
CA THR A 221 -7.57 -24.24 -4.78
C THR A 221 -6.63 -24.93 -3.79
N SER A 222 -6.98 -24.97 -2.49
CA SER A 222 -6.19 -25.71 -1.50
C SER A 222 -6.19 -27.22 -1.75
N TYR A 223 -7.36 -27.80 -2.05
CA TYR A 223 -7.48 -29.22 -2.37
C TYR A 223 -6.69 -29.58 -3.63
N VAL A 224 -6.91 -28.87 -4.73
CA VAL A 224 -6.22 -29.14 -6.00
C VAL A 224 -4.72 -28.90 -5.84
N SER A 225 -4.29 -27.84 -5.15
CA SER A 225 -2.86 -27.63 -4.85
C SER A 225 -2.26 -28.79 -4.05
N SER A 226 -3.00 -29.36 -3.09
CA SER A 226 -2.50 -30.48 -2.28
C SER A 226 -2.34 -31.77 -3.09
N GLN A 227 -3.17 -32.00 -4.10
CA GLN A 227 -3.10 -33.19 -4.94
C GLN A 227 -2.15 -33.00 -6.13
N VAL A 228 -2.31 -31.89 -6.87
CA VAL A 228 -1.59 -31.65 -8.12
C VAL A 228 -0.16 -31.17 -7.86
N TYR A 229 0.06 -30.15 -7.03
CA TYR A 229 1.40 -29.59 -6.86
C TYR A 229 2.31 -30.44 -5.98
N GLN A 230 1.79 -31.38 -5.19
CA GLN A 230 2.65 -32.32 -4.47
C GLN A 230 3.35 -33.28 -5.44
N GLU A 231 2.63 -33.79 -6.43
CA GLU A 231 3.16 -34.71 -7.45
C GLU A 231 3.85 -33.96 -8.60
N TYR A 232 3.23 -32.88 -9.11
CA TYR A 232 3.68 -32.12 -10.27
C TYR A 232 4.13 -30.70 -9.90
N ARG A 233 5.19 -30.58 -9.09
CA ARG A 233 5.70 -29.28 -8.60
C ARG A 233 6.04 -28.29 -9.71
N PHE A 234 6.41 -28.76 -10.89
CA PHE A 234 6.74 -27.90 -12.04
C PHE A 234 5.51 -27.13 -12.58
N LEU A 235 4.29 -27.55 -12.25
CA LEU A 235 3.06 -26.85 -12.63
C LEU A 235 2.79 -25.58 -11.81
N ASN A 236 3.60 -25.32 -10.79
CA ASN A 236 3.58 -24.07 -10.03
C ASN A 236 4.83 -23.21 -10.31
N ASN A 237 5.35 -23.24 -11.54
CA ASN A 237 6.56 -22.55 -11.95
C ASN A 237 6.37 -21.79 -13.26
N ALA A 238 5.32 -20.96 -13.32
CA ALA A 238 5.04 -20.13 -14.47
C ALA A 238 6.17 -19.10 -14.71
N PRO A 239 6.52 -18.80 -15.97
CA PRO A 239 7.54 -17.81 -16.26
C PRO A 239 7.09 -16.41 -15.82
N VAL A 240 8.01 -15.68 -15.20
CA VAL A 240 7.76 -14.31 -14.73
C VAL A 240 7.97 -13.33 -15.87
N PHE A 241 7.10 -12.32 -15.97
CA PHE A 241 7.24 -11.26 -16.97
C PHE A 241 8.46 -10.39 -16.65
N ALA A 242 9.38 -10.30 -17.60
CA ALA A 242 10.57 -9.48 -17.50
C ALA A 242 10.20 -7.99 -17.36
N PRO A 243 10.98 -7.20 -16.60
CA PRO A 243 10.78 -5.77 -16.52
C PRO A 243 11.11 -5.11 -17.85
N VAL A 244 10.30 -4.13 -18.23
CA VAL A 244 10.52 -3.29 -19.41
C VAL A 244 11.13 -1.98 -18.94
N LYS A 245 12.33 -1.67 -19.43
CA LYS A 245 13.04 -0.43 -19.10
C LYS A 245 12.69 0.65 -20.12
N ILE A 246 12.19 1.78 -19.64
CA ILE A 246 11.98 2.98 -20.47
C ILE A 246 13.34 3.67 -20.63
N PRO A 247 13.82 3.90 -21.88
CA PRO A 247 15.12 4.52 -22.11
C PRO A 247 15.16 5.93 -21.51
N LEU A 248 16.35 6.37 -21.05
CA LEU A 248 16.60 7.64 -20.35
C LEU A 248 16.02 7.67 -18.92
N LEU A 249 14.71 7.48 -18.76
CA LEU A 249 14.04 7.55 -17.46
C LEU A 249 14.38 6.37 -16.55
N GLY A 250 14.62 5.19 -17.13
CA GLY A 250 15.04 3.98 -16.41
C GLY A 250 16.48 4.02 -15.89
N ASP A 251 17.30 4.97 -16.35
CA ASP A 251 18.69 5.14 -15.93
C ASP A 251 18.84 6.07 -14.72
N LEU A 252 17.77 6.76 -14.33
CA LEU A 252 17.78 7.65 -13.16
C LEU A 252 18.03 6.85 -11.87
N PRO A 253 18.95 7.30 -11.00
CA PRO A 253 19.22 6.60 -9.75
C PRO A 253 17.99 6.66 -8.84
N VAL A 254 17.74 5.57 -8.10
CA VAL A 254 16.55 5.39 -7.24
C VAL A 254 15.23 5.37 -8.00
N ILE A 255 14.86 6.44 -8.69
CA ILE A 255 13.55 6.62 -9.34
C ILE A 255 13.40 5.72 -10.57
N GLY A 256 14.44 5.59 -11.39
CA GLY A 256 14.45 4.76 -12.59
C GLY A 256 14.07 3.31 -12.29
N PRO A 257 14.79 2.62 -11.39
CA PRO A 257 14.44 1.27 -10.97
C PRO A 257 13.07 1.13 -10.30
N VAL A 258 12.59 2.17 -9.61
CA VAL A 258 11.34 2.14 -8.84
C VAL A 258 10.11 2.35 -9.72
N LEU A 259 10.19 3.17 -10.77
CA LEU A 259 9.04 3.51 -11.62
C LEU A 259 9.24 3.14 -13.10
N PHE A 260 10.45 3.27 -13.64
CA PHE A 260 10.73 3.21 -15.08
C PHE A 260 11.46 1.94 -15.54
N ASN A 261 11.64 0.98 -14.64
CA ASN A 261 12.13 -0.37 -14.93
C ASN A 261 11.27 -1.41 -14.20
N GLN A 262 10.05 -1.58 -14.69
CA GLN A 262 9.02 -2.38 -14.03
C GLN A 262 8.36 -3.36 -15.01
N ASN A 263 7.67 -4.37 -14.47
CA ASN A 263 6.95 -5.32 -15.30
C ASN A 263 5.68 -4.70 -15.92
N LEU A 264 5.11 -5.40 -16.90
CA LEU A 264 3.90 -4.98 -17.60
C LEU A 264 2.72 -4.72 -16.65
N PHE A 265 2.59 -5.48 -15.57
CA PHE A 265 1.47 -5.34 -14.63
C PHE A 265 1.53 -4.05 -13.82
N VAL A 266 2.73 -3.60 -13.45
CA VAL A 266 2.93 -2.31 -12.77
C VAL A 266 2.50 -1.16 -13.67
N TYR A 267 2.95 -1.14 -14.93
CA TYR A 267 2.52 -0.12 -15.89
C TYR A 267 1.03 -0.20 -16.21
N GLY A 268 0.52 -1.40 -16.45
CA GLY A 268 -0.90 -1.63 -16.69
C GLY A 268 -1.76 -1.14 -15.52
N ALA A 269 -1.36 -1.41 -14.28
CA ALA A 269 -2.06 -0.91 -13.09
C ALA A 269 -2.07 0.62 -13.03
N MET A 270 -0.93 1.28 -13.26
CA MET A 270 -0.90 2.75 -13.26
C MET A 270 -1.83 3.35 -14.33
N VAL A 271 -1.81 2.80 -15.55
CA VAL A 271 -2.69 3.26 -16.64
C VAL A 271 -4.16 3.01 -16.29
N MET A 272 -4.50 1.81 -15.81
CA MET A 272 -5.87 1.49 -15.43
C MET A 272 -6.39 2.39 -14.30
N VAL A 273 -5.56 2.67 -13.28
CA VAL A 273 -5.93 3.62 -12.22
C VAL A 273 -6.19 5.00 -12.81
N ALA A 274 -5.29 5.51 -13.66
CA ALA A 274 -5.44 6.85 -14.22
C ALA A 274 -6.66 7.00 -15.14
N VAL A 275 -7.09 5.91 -15.80
CA VAL A 275 -8.26 5.93 -16.71
C VAL A 275 -9.58 5.67 -15.97
N ALA A 276 -9.57 4.82 -14.94
CA ALA A 276 -10.79 4.39 -14.26
C ALA A 276 -11.21 5.29 -13.08
N THR A 277 -10.33 6.20 -12.64
CA THR A 277 -10.53 7.12 -11.51
C THR A 277 -10.62 8.55 -12.01
#